data_AF-A0A484C111-F1
#
_entry.id   AF-A0A484C111-F1
#
_cell.length_a   1.000
_cell.length_b   1.000
_cell.length_c   1.000
_cell.angle_alpha   90.00
_cell.angle_beta   90.00
_cell.angle_gamma   90.00
#
_symmetry.space_group_name_H-M   'P 1'
#
loop_
_entity.id
_entity.type
_entity.pdbx_description
1 polymer ?
#
loop_
_entity_poly.entity_id
_entity_poly.type
_entity_poly.pdbx_seq_one_letter_code
_entity_poly.pdbx_strand_id
1 'polypeptide(L)'
;MDKIAKDVGDIQSRLLDHRPVINAEVRYFVREFEEKRGHRESRLLENLNKMVSETNEQILPTDLEGMMSDVVKRLEAANHMAERVQQRELEAQQSLQLQVNMERLKDDWAEFLKEQQRLKEEVNEEHAKAVGQLSTTYSEKKKDLTRFSLL
;
A
#
# COMPACT_ATOMS: atom_id res chain seq x y z
N MET A 1 106.85 22.72 23.65
CA MET A 1 105.61 22.53 24.44
C MET A 1 104.37 22.84 23.61
N ASP A 2 104.36 23.93 22.84
CA ASP A 2 103.18 24.37 22.08
C ASP A 2 102.70 23.38 21.01
N LYS A 3 103.62 22.69 20.33
CA LYS A 3 103.27 21.68 19.32
C LYS A 3 102.53 20.49 19.93
N ILE A 4 102.98 20.04 21.11
CA ILE A 4 102.35 18.94 21.85
C ILE A 4 100.98 19.36 22.38
N ALA A 5 100.86 20.58 22.91
CA ALA A 5 99.57 21.12 23.36
C ALA A 5 98.55 21.23 22.22
N LYS A 6 98.99 21.63 21.03
CA LYS A 6 98.17 21.67 19.83
C LYS A 6 97.74 20.27 19.38
N ASP A 7 98.67 19.33 19.29
CA ASP A 7 98.37 17.96 18.87
C ASP A 7 97.39 17.27 19.84
N VAL A 8 97.54 17.50 21.15
CA VAL A 8 96.60 16.98 22.17
C VAL A 8 95.23 17.65 22.06
N GLY A 9 95.17 18.96 21.82
CA GLY A 9 93.90 19.68 21.60
C GLY A 9 93.17 19.23 20.32
N ASP A 10 93.91 18.92 19.26
CA ASP A 10 93.36 18.41 18.00
C ASP A 10 92.82 16.98 18.18
N ILE A 11 93.54 16.12 18.92
CA ILE A 11 93.07 14.76 19.26
C ILE A 11 91.81 14.83 20.14
N GLN A 12 91.80 15.68 21.17
CA GLN A 12 90.63 15.86 22.03
C GLN A 12 89.42 16.34 21.23
N SER A 13 89.62 17.31 20.35
CA SER A 13 88.56 17.84 19.49
C SER A 13 87.99 16.75 18.59
N ARG A 14 88.83 15.89 18.00
CA ARG A 14 88.36 14.78 17.16
C ARG A 14 87.67 13.66 17.94
N LEU A 15 88.06 13.42 19.18
CA LEU A 15 87.44 12.40 20.04
C LEU A 15 86.08 12.86 20.59
N LEU A 16 85.92 14.16 20.85
CA LEU A 16 84.71 14.73 21.44
C LEU A 16 83.75 15.37 20.42
N ASP A 17 84.24 15.64 19.21
CA ASP A 17 83.42 16.13 18.11
C ASP A 17 82.64 14.98 17.46
N HIS A 18 81.45 14.77 17.99
CA HIS A 18 80.49 13.78 17.52
C HIS A 18 79.69 14.25 16.29
N ARG A 19 79.86 15.50 15.82
CA ARG A 19 79.10 16.04 14.68
C ARG A 19 79.24 15.19 13.41
N PRO A 20 80.42 14.66 13.03
CA PRO A 20 80.55 13.81 11.85
C PRO A 20 79.74 12.51 11.95
N VAL A 21 79.72 11.90 13.14
CA VAL A 21 78.99 10.65 13.39
C VAL A 21 77.49 10.91 13.36
N ILE A 22 77.01 11.93 14.10
CA ILE A 22 75.58 12.29 14.10
C ILE A 22 75.12 12.67 12.68
N ASN A 23 75.90 13.46 11.94
CA ASN A 23 75.54 13.83 10.57
C ASN A 23 75.53 12.63 9.62
N ALA A 24 76.39 11.62 9.84
CA ALA A 24 76.35 10.38 9.07
C ALA A 24 75.08 9.57 9.38
N GLU A 25 74.73 9.43 10.66
CA GLU A 25 73.50 8.74 11.08
C GLU A 25 72.24 9.45 10.58
N VAL A 26 72.19 10.78 10.64
CA VAL A 26 71.09 11.58 10.09
C VAL A 26 70.93 11.34 8.59
N ARG A 27 72.04 11.37 7.83
CA ARG A 27 72.00 11.07 6.38
C ARG A 27 71.56 9.64 6.09
N TYR A 28 72.00 8.68 6.90
CA TYR A 28 71.57 7.29 6.77
C TYR A 28 70.07 7.15 7.05
N PHE A 29 69.58 7.77 8.13
CA PHE A 29 68.16 7.76 8.47
C PHE A 29 67.30 8.35 7.35
N VAL A 30 67.67 9.52 6.83
CA VAL A 30 66.99 10.16 5.68
C VAL A 30 66.99 9.23 4.47
N ARG A 31 68.14 8.65 4.11
CA ARG A 31 68.24 7.69 2.99
C ARG A 31 67.35 6.46 3.17
N GLU A 32 67.34 5.85 4.35
CA GLU A 32 66.54 4.63 4.58
C GLU A 32 65.04 4.91 4.60
N PHE A 33 64.61 6.04 5.15
CA PHE A 33 63.19 6.32 5.38
C PHE A 33 62.56 7.19 4.29
N GLU A 34 63.27 8.17 3.75
CA GLU A 34 62.74 9.02 2.69
C GLU A 34 63.09 8.46 1.29
N GLU A 35 64.30 7.93 1.07
CA GLU A 35 64.69 7.47 -0.27
C GLU A 35 64.27 6.02 -0.55
N LYS A 36 64.57 5.06 0.36
CA LYS A 36 64.24 3.64 0.14
C LYS A 36 62.77 3.29 0.31
N ARG A 37 62.09 3.88 1.30
CA ARG A 37 60.63 3.69 1.47
C ARG A 37 59.83 4.65 0.59
N GLY A 38 60.35 5.86 0.36
CA GLY A 38 59.69 6.86 -0.49
C GLY A 38 58.25 7.12 -0.10
N HIS A 39 57.45 7.53 -1.08
CA HIS A 39 56.01 7.71 -0.91
C HIS A 39 55.21 6.41 -1.04
N ARG A 40 55.77 5.25 -0.67
CA ARG A 40 55.08 3.96 -0.82
C ARG A 40 53.76 3.93 -0.07
N GLU A 41 53.76 4.35 1.19
CA GLU A 41 52.55 4.36 2.02
C GLU A 41 51.52 5.35 1.49
N SER A 42 51.94 6.55 1.07
CA SER A 42 51.05 7.53 0.45
C SER A 42 50.41 6.99 -0.83
N ARG A 43 51.18 6.35 -1.73
CA ARG A 43 50.64 5.71 -2.94
C ARG A 43 49.69 4.57 -2.62
N LEU A 44 49.99 3.76 -1.60
CA LEU A 44 49.09 2.69 -1.16
C LEU A 44 47.77 3.26 -0.65
N LEU A 45 47.80 4.29 0.19
CA LEU A 45 46.61 4.95 0.69
C LEU A 45 45.80 5.62 -0.42
N GLU A 46 46.47 6.24 -1.39
CA GLU A 46 45.83 6.87 -2.55
C GLU A 46 45.15 5.82 -3.44
N ASN A 47 45.82 4.69 -3.69
CA ASN A 47 45.22 3.56 -4.42
C ASN A 47 44.02 2.96 -3.67
N LEU A 48 44.11 2.84 -2.34
CA LEU A 48 43.02 2.32 -1.51
C LEU A 48 41.82 3.27 -1.54
N ASN A 49 42.08 4.58 -1.43
CA ASN A 49 41.04 5.61 -1.54
C ASN A 49 40.37 5.58 -2.92
N LYS A 50 41.16 5.47 -4.00
CA LYS A 50 40.64 5.32 -5.36
C LYS A 50 39.74 4.09 -5.49
N MET A 51 40.20 2.93 -5.01
CA MET A 51 39.42 1.68 -5.05
C MET A 51 38.11 1.79 -4.26
N VAL A 52 38.15 2.41 -3.08
CA VAL A 52 36.95 2.64 -2.26
C VAL A 52 35.96 3.56 -2.98
N SER A 53 36.43 4.67 -3.55
CA SER A 53 35.58 5.60 -4.31
C SER A 53 34.93 4.94 -5.52
N GLU A 54 35.72 4.23 -6.34
CA GLU A 54 35.21 3.50 -7.51
C GLU A 54 34.19 2.43 -7.11
N THR A 55 34.47 1.70 -6.02
CA THR A 55 33.55 0.69 -5.48
C THR A 55 32.26 1.33 -4.97
N ASN A 56 32.35 2.48 -4.28
CA ASN A 56 31.17 3.17 -3.75
C ASN A 56 30.28 3.77 -4.86
N GLU A 57 30.89 4.27 -5.93
CA GLU A 57 30.18 4.70 -7.15
C GLU A 57 29.50 3.53 -7.88
N GLN A 58 30.11 2.34 -7.87
CA GLN A 58 29.53 1.13 -8.48
C GLN A 58 28.46 0.45 -7.62
N ILE A 59 28.58 0.51 -6.29
CA ILE A 59 27.64 -0.12 -5.34
C ILE A 59 26.34 0.66 -5.27
N LEU A 60 26.37 1.99 -5.41
CA LEU A 60 25.14 2.77 -5.50
C LEU A 60 24.56 2.57 -6.91
N PRO A 61 23.39 1.91 -7.07
CA PRO A 61 22.75 1.86 -8.36
C PRO A 61 22.51 3.32 -8.77
N THR A 62 23.11 3.74 -9.88
CA THR A 62 23.10 5.12 -10.37
C THR A 62 21.68 5.68 -10.53
N ASP A 63 20.68 4.81 -10.56
CA ASP A 63 19.27 5.16 -10.70
C ASP A 63 18.35 4.48 -9.66
N LEU A 64 18.75 4.53 -8.38
CA LEU A 64 17.86 4.13 -7.29
C LEU A 64 16.53 4.90 -7.35
N GLU A 65 16.57 6.17 -7.76
CA GLU A 65 15.41 7.05 -7.88
C GLU A 65 14.45 6.60 -9.00
N GLY A 66 14.95 6.25 -10.18
CA GLY A 66 14.14 5.69 -11.27
C GLY A 66 13.57 4.32 -10.92
N MET A 67 14.35 3.45 -10.27
CA MET A 67 13.86 2.15 -9.83
C MET A 67 12.73 2.28 -8.79
N MET A 68 12.86 3.22 -7.85
CA MET A 68 11.80 3.55 -6.89
C MET A 68 10.58 4.17 -7.59
N SER A 69 10.77 5.07 -8.55
CA SER A 69 9.69 5.68 -9.35
C SER A 69 8.85 4.61 -10.07
N ASP A 70 9.49 3.61 -10.67
CA ASP A 70 8.81 2.53 -11.36
C ASP A 70 8.04 1.60 -10.41
N VAL A 71 8.61 1.31 -9.23
CA VAL A 71 7.91 0.54 -8.19
C VAL A 71 6.68 1.30 -7.70
N VAL A 72 6.80 2.61 -7.47
CA VAL A 72 5.68 3.47 -7.05
C VAL A 72 4.56 3.47 -8.10
N LYS A 73 4.88 3.71 -9.38
CA LYS A 73 3.87 3.70 -10.46
C LYS A 73 3.16 2.35 -10.58
N ARG A 74 3.88 1.25 -10.44
CA ARG A 74 3.30 -0.10 -10.47
C ARG A 74 2.37 -0.33 -9.28
N LEU A 75 2.76 0.14 -8.09
CA LEU A 75 1.94 0.06 -6.89
C LEU A 75 0.66 0.88 -7.03
N GLU A 76 0.75 2.12 -7.53
CA GLU A 76 -0.40 2.98 -7.78
C GLU A 76 -1.39 2.34 -8.77
N ALA A 77 -0.87 1.78 -9.88
CA ALA A 77 -1.69 1.08 -10.86
C ALA A 77 -2.38 -0.16 -10.26
N ALA A 78 -1.66 -0.96 -9.46
CA ALA A 78 -2.21 -2.11 -8.76
C ALA A 78 -3.31 -1.71 -7.76
N ASN A 79 -3.10 -0.63 -7.01
CA ASN A 79 -4.08 -0.13 -6.05
C ASN A 79 -5.35 0.36 -6.74
N HIS A 80 -5.22 1.14 -7.82
CA HIS A 80 -6.37 1.59 -8.61
C HIS A 80 -7.15 0.43 -9.24
N MET A 81 -6.47 -0.64 -9.68
CA MET A 81 -7.15 -1.85 -10.15
C MET A 81 -7.91 -2.56 -9.03
N ALA A 82 -7.32 -2.67 -7.83
CA ALA A 82 -7.97 -3.27 -6.68
C ALA A 82 -9.23 -2.49 -6.27
N GLU A 83 -9.15 -1.17 -6.20
CA GLU A 83 -10.29 -0.29 -5.90
C GLU A 83 -11.41 -0.46 -6.93
N ARG A 84 -11.08 -0.53 -8.22
CA ARG A 84 -12.07 -0.77 -9.28
C ARG A 84 -12.75 -2.13 -9.18
N VAL A 85 -12.00 -3.18 -8.81
CA VAL A 85 -12.57 -4.52 -8.60
C VAL A 85 -13.49 -4.51 -7.39
N GLN A 86 -13.06 -3.91 -6.28
CA GLN A 86 -13.86 -3.79 -5.06
C GLN A 86 -15.17 -3.01 -5.31
N GLN A 87 -15.11 -1.91 -6.06
CA GLN A 87 -16.28 -1.11 -6.39
C GLN A 87 -17.30 -1.89 -7.24
N ARG A 88 -16.82 -2.63 -8.24
CA ARG A 88 -17.68 -3.47 -9.09
C ARG A 88 -18.36 -4.59 -8.30
N GLU A 89 -17.63 -5.21 -7.37
CA GLU A 89 -18.20 -6.25 -6.51
C GLU A 89 -19.30 -5.69 -5.61
N LEU A 90 -19.07 -4.50 -5.03
CA LEU A 90 -20.07 -3.83 -4.21
C LEU A 90 -21.34 -3.48 -5.00
N GLU A 91 -21.18 -2.94 -6.21
CA GLU A 91 -22.31 -2.63 -7.10
C GLU A 91 -23.07 -3.88 -7.52
N ALA A 92 -22.36 -4.98 -7.82
CA ALA A 92 -22.97 -6.26 -8.17
C ALA A 92 -23.78 -6.84 -7.00
N GLN A 93 -23.25 -6.78 -5.78
CA GLN A 93 -23.95 -7.22 -4.57
C GLN A 93 -25.22 -6.38 -4.31
N GLN A 94 -25.12 -5.06 -4.42
CA GLN A 94 -26.28 -4.17 -4.29
C GLN A 94 -27.33 -4.46 -5.37
N SER A 95 -26.90 -4.68 -6.61
CA SER A 95 -27.80 -5.03 -7.71
C SER A 95 -28.54 -6.35 -7.46
N LEU A 96 -27.83 -7.37 -6.99
CA LEU A 96 -28.42 -8.66 -6.63
C LEU A 96 -29.44 -8.52 -5.49
N GLN A 97 -29.09 -7.76 -4.45
CA GLN A 97 -30.00 -7.50 -3.33
C GLN A 97 -31.28 -6.78 -3.78
N LEU A 98 -31.15 -5.80 -4.69
CA LEU A 98 -32.30 -5.11 -5.27
C LEU A 98 -33.18 -6.07 -6.08
N GLN A 99 -32.60 -6.99 -6.86
CA GLN A 99 -33.36 -8.00 -7.61
C GLN A 99 -34.14 -8.93 -6.68
N VAL A 100 -33.49 -9.47 -5.64
CA VAL A 100 -34.13 -10.34 -4.64
C VAL A 100 -35.28 -9.61 -3.94
N ASN A 101 -35.07 -8.36 -3.53
CA ASN A 101 -36.13 -7.54 -2.93
C ASN A 101 -37.30 -7.31 -3.89
N MET A 102 -37.01 -7.09 -5.17
CA MET A 102 -38.04 -6.86 -6.19
C MET A 102 -38.85 -8.13 -6.49
N GLU A 103 -38.22 -9.30 -6.51
CA GLU A 103 -38.92 -10.59 -6.64
C GLU A 103 -39.83 -10.84 -5.43
N ARG A 104 -39.30 -10.66 -4.21
CA ARG A 104 -40.11 -10.79 -3.00
C ARG A 104 -41.32 -9.87 -3.00
N LEU A 105 -41.14 -8.62 -3.39
CA LEU A 105 -42.24 -7.66 -3.45
C LEU A 105 -43.30 -8.03 -4.50
N LYS A 106 -42.91 -8.68 -5.60
CA LYS A 106 -43.87 -9.21 -6.58
C LYS A 106 -44.68 -10.37 -6.01
N ASP A 107 -44.04 -11.27 -5.28
CA ASP A 107 -44.71 -12.39 -4.63
C ASP A 107 -45.69 -11.89 -3.57
N ASP A 108 -45.24 -10.99 -2.70
CA ASP A 108 -46.08 -10.33 -1.68
C ASP A 108 -47.28 -9.61 -2.33
N TRP A 109 -47.07 -8.95 -3.48
CA TRP A 109 -48.13 -8.28 -4.22
C TRP A 109 -49.13 -9.26 -4.86
N ALA A 110 -48.66 -10.39 -5.37
CA ALA A 110 -49.51 -11.44 -5.92
C ALA A 110 -50.38 -12.08 -4.84
N GLU A 111 -49.82 -12.36 -3.66
CA GLU A 111 -50.57 -12.83 -2.51
C GLU A 111 -51.62 -11.81 -2.06
N PHE A 112 -51.25 -10.54 -1.97
CA PHE A 112 -52.17 -9.47 -1.64
C PHE A 112 -53.34 -9.39 -2.62
N LEU A 113 -53.09 -9.42 -3.93
CA LEU A 113 -54.16 -9.39 -4.95
C LEU A 113 -55.09 -10.61 -4.87
N LYS A 114 -54.52 -11.79 -4.60
CA LYS A 114 -55.32 -13.00 -4.40
C LYS A 114 -56.25 -12.87 -3.19
N GLU A 115 -55.75 -12.32 -2.09
CA GLU A 115 -56.56 -12.09 -0.89
C GLU A 115 -57.63 -11.01 -1.11
N GLN A 116 -57.30 -9.92 -1.81
CA GLN A 116 -58.29 -8.89 -2.20
C GLN A 116 -59.41 -9.47 -3.06
N GLN A 117 -59.08 -10.36 -4.00
CA GLN A 117 -60.09 -11.03 -4.83
C GLN A 117 -60.97 -11.95 -3.99
N ARG A 118 -60.39 -12.73 -3.08
CA ARG A 118 -61.13 -13.61 -2.16
C ARG A 118 -62.13 -12.82 -1.30
N LEU A 119 -61.69 -11.71 -0.70
CA LEU A 119 -62.54 -10.84 0.11
C LEU A 119 -63.68 -10.21 -0.71
N LYS A 120 -63.39 -9.80 -1.95
CA LYS A 120 -64.41 -9.28 -2.86
C LYS A 120 -65.46 -10.33 -3.21
N GLU A 121 -65.05 -11.56 -3.46
CA GLU A 121 -65.96 -12.68 -3.75
C GLU A 121 -66.86 -12.99 -2.56
N GLU A 122 -66.30 -13.02 -1.35
CA GLU A 122 -67.04 -13.23 -0.10
C GLU A 122 -68.13 -12.17 0.10
N VAL A 123 -67.77 -10.88 -0.05
CA VAL A 123 -68.74 -9.77 0.03
C VAL A 123 -69.82 -9.86 -1.05
N ASN A 124 -69.45 -10.22 -2.28
CA ASN A 124 -70.42 -10.37 -3.37
C ASN A 124 -71.40 -11.52 -3.11
N GLU A 125 -70.93 -12.65 -2.58
CA GLU A 125 -71.79 -13.77 -2.21
C GLU A 125 -72.76 -13.40 -1.08
N GLU A 126 -72.29 -12.73 -0.04
CA GLU A 126 -73.14 -12.24 1.05
C GLU A 126 -74.20 -11.26 0.53
N HIS A 127 -73.79 -10.31 -0.32
CA HIS A 127 -74.71 -9.36 -0.93
C HIS A 127 -75.75 -10.07 -1.81
N ALA A 128 -75.35 -11.05 -2.63
CA ALA A 128 -76.26 -11.82 -3.48
C ALA A 128 -77.29 -12.61 -2.64
N LYS A 129 -76.84 -13.23 -1.53
CA LYS A 129 -77.73 -13.92 -0.58
C LYS A 129 -78.74 -12.94 0.04
N ALA A 130 -78.29 -11.78 0.53
CA ALA A 130 -79.15 -10.78 1.13
C ALA A 130 -80.21 -10.25 0.14
N VAL A 131 -79.79 -9.92 -1.09
CA VAL A 131 -80.71 -9.48 -2.15
C VAL A 131 -81.71 -10.57 -2.53
N GLY A 132 -81.27 -11.83 -2.63
CA GLY A 132 -82.15 -12.97 -2.91
C GLY A 132 -83.20 -13.18 -1.81
N GLN A 133 -82.79 -13.08 -0.54
CA GLN A 133 -83.72 -13.15 0.60
C GLN A 133 -84.76 -12.03 0.53
N LEU A 134 -84.32 -10.78 0.36
CA LEU A 134 -85.19 -9.60 0.20
C LEU A 134 -86.20 -9.80 -0.93
N SER A 135 -85.73 -10.19 -2.12
CA SER A 135 -86.59 -10.42 -3.29
C SER A 135 -87.66 -11.48 -3.02
N THR A 136 -87.29 -12.57 -2.33
CA THR A 136 -88.23 -13.62 -1.91
C THR A 136 -89.29 -13.05 -0.97
N THR A 137 -88.89 -12.28 0.05
CA THR A 137 -89.84 -11.68 1.02
C THR A 137 -90.80 -10.70 0.35
N TYR A 138 -90.31 -9.88 -0.59
CA TYR A 138 -91.15 -8.95 -1.34
C TYR A 138 -92.11 -9.67 -2.28
N SER A 139 -91.68 -10.76 -2.93
CA SER A 139 -92.52 -11.59 -3.79
C SER A 139 -93.67 -12.24 -3.01
N GLU A 140 -93.38 -12.80 -1.83
CA GLU A 140 -94.38 -13.36 -0.92
C GLU A 140 -95.40 -12.31 -0.49
N LYS A 141 -94.94 -11.17 0.03
CA LYS A 141 -95.83 -10.05 0.41
C LYS A 141 -96.69 -9.58 -0.75
N LYS A 142 -96.14 -9.53 -1.97
CA LYS A 142 -96.90 -9.16 -3.18
C LYS A 142 -97.99 -10.19 -3.50
N LYS A 143 -97.71 -11.49 -3.38
CA LYS A 143 -98.71 -12.55 -3.55
C LYS A 143 -99.82 -12.46 -2.51
N ASP A 144 -99.46 -12.24 -1.25
CA ASP A 144 -100.43 -12.07 -0.17
C ASP A 144 -101.33 -10.84 -0.42
N LEU A 145 -100.76 -9.70 -0.81
CA LEU A 145 -101.51 -8.51 -1.22
C LEU A 145 -102.51 -8.82 -2.35
N THR A 146 -102.10 -9.55 -3.38
CA THR A 146 -103.01 -9.94 -4.47
C THR A 146 -104.11 -10.93 -4.03
N ARG A 147 -103.84 -11.77 -3.02
CA ARG A 147 -104.87 -12.64 -2.42
C ARG A 147 -105.87 -11.85 -1.59
N PHE A 148 -105.41 -10.82 -0.87
CA PHE A 148 -106.29 -9.91 -0.12
C PHE A 148 -107.11 -8.97 -1.01
N SER A 149 -106.68 -8.71 -2.25
CA SER A 149 -107.42 -7.86 -3.21
C SER A 149 -108.42 -8.61 -4.11
N LEU A 150 -108.49 -9.95 -4.00
CA LEU A 150 -109.40 -10.83 -4.77
C LEU A 150 -110.56 -11.39 -3.93
N LEU A 151 -110.70 -10.92 -2.68
CA LEU A 151 -111.86 -11.05 -1.80
C LEU A 151 -112.54 -9.68 -1.69
#